data_AF-A0A1R0ZIK9-F1
#
_entry.id   AF-A0A1R0ZIK9-F1
#
_cell.length_a   1.000
_cell.length_b   1.000
_cell.length_c   1.000
_cell.angle_alpha   90.00
_cell.angle_beta   90.00
_cell.angle_gamma   90.00
#
_symmetry.space_group_name_H-M   'P 1'
#
loop_
_entity.id
_entity.type
_entity.pdbx_description
1 polymer ?
#
loop_
_entity_poly.entity_id
_entity_poly.type
_entity_poly.pdbx_seq_one_letter_code
_entity_poly.pdbx_strand_id
1 'polypeptide(L)'
;MDQRDYVREAYRSILRSDFAEAIVCFEAAIAASPADAEVRYRCSITYARSGMLDKALVHAQVAMKLDGSKPEYSLHLQHLQAMMHVQEAKRLIEDEDNKTRNPYHPITLLKEAITLDPLYGDAYVWLAIAHSRVNEHMQAMAALKEVISLHPDDSGLRELMVDLQKSIQSYMQ
;
A
#
# COMPACT_ATOMS: atom_id res chain seq x y z
N MET A 1 29.33 17.42 -5.78
CA MET A 1 28.13 17.82 -5.01
C MET A 1 28.18 17.13 -3.66
N ASP A 2 27.80 17.83 -2.60
CA ASP A 2 27.64 17.20 -1.29
C ASP A 2 26.24 16.55 -1.17
N GLN A 3 25.99 15.85 -0.07
CA GLN A 3 24.69 15.22 0.18
C GLN A 3 23.51 16.22 0.10
N ARG A 4 23.70 17.44 0.61
CA ARG A 4 22.63 18.45 0.67
C ARG A 4 22.27 18.96 -0.72
N ASP A 5 23.25 19.09 -1.59
CA ASP A 5 23.04 19.46 -2.98
C ASP A 5 22.22 18.40 -3.72
N TYR A 6 22.54 17.11 -3.54
CA TYR A 6 21.76 16.03 -4.12
C TYR A 6 20.32 15.98 -3.59
N VAL A 7 20.12 16.15 -2.28
CA VAL A 7 18.77 16.22 -1.69
C VAL A 7 17.97 17.40 -2.27
N ARG A 8 18.61 18.56 -2.45
CA ARG A 8 17.95 19.74 -3.05
C ARG A 8 17.50 19.46 -4.48
N GLU A 9 18.33 18.81 -5.29
CA GLU A 9 17.96 18.47 -6.67
C GLU A 9 16.89 17.37 -6.72
N ALA A 10 16.92 16.41 -5.79
CA ALA A 10 15.87 15.41 -5.66
C ALA A 10 14.50 16.07 -5.44
N TYR A 11 14.41 17.05 -4.54
CA TYR A 11 13.16 17.78 -4.32
C TYR A 11 12.73 18.63 -5.51
N ARG A 12 13.68 19.24 -6.24
CA ARG A 12 13.36 19.95 -7.49
C ARG A 12 12.78 19.00 -8.54
N SER A 13 13.34 17.80 -8.65
CA SER A 13 12.86 16.76 -9.56
C SER A 13 11.44 16.32 -9.18
N ILE A 14 11.15 16.11 -7.88
CA ILE A 14 9.79 15.84 -7.37
C ILE A 14 8.81 16.95 -7.75
N LEU A 15 9.20 18.23 -7.64
CA LEU A 15 8.33 19.35 -8.02
C LEU A 15 8.03 19.38 -9.53
N ARG A 16 8.93 18.83 -10.35
CA ARG A 16 8.70 18.58 -11.78
C ARG A 16 7.96 17.27 -12.07
N SER A 17 7.58 16.52 -11.02
CA SER A 17 7.01 15.17 -11.12
C SER A 17 7.94 14.15 -11.79
N ASP A 18 9.24 14.43 -11.83
CA ASP A 18 10.27 13.50 -12.29
C ASP A 18 10.77 12.67 -11.10
N PHE A 19 10.04 11.60 -10.80
CA PHE A 19 10.40 10.70 -9.70
C PHE A 19 11.63 9.85 -10.02
N ALA A 20 11.92 9.60 -11.30
CA ALA A 20 13.09 8.83 -11.71
C ALA A 20 14.38 9.62 -11.44
N GLU A 21 14.43 10.88 -11.84
CA GLU A 21 15.56 11.77 -11.53
C GLU A 21 15.69 12.01 -10.02
N ALA A 22 14.57 12.15 -9.31
CA ALA A 22 14.57 12.28 -7.85
C ALA A 22 15.20 11.08 -7.15
N ILE A 23 14.90 9.85 -7.60
CA ILE A 23 15.49 8.61 -7.08
C ILE A 23 17.01 8.64 -7.27
N VAL A 24 17.49 8.96 -8.48
CA VAL A 24 18.94 9.02 -8.78
C VAL A 24 19.63 10.01 -7.85
N CYS A 25 19.03 11.19 -7.64
CA CYS A 25 19.56 12.20 -6.72
C CYS A 25 19.58 11.69 -5.27
N PHE A 26 18.52 11.03 -4.80
CA PHE A 26 18.51 10.45 -3.45
C PHE A 26 19.53 9.33 -3.28
N GLU A 27 19.73 8.47 -4.28
CA GLU A 27 20.77 7.43 -4.23
C GLU A 27 22.17 8.03 -4.17
N ALA A 28 22.43 9.10 -4.94
CA ALA A 28 23.68 9.86 -4.86
C ALA A 28 23.87 10.52 -3.47
N ALA A 29 22.80 11.05 -2.87
CA ALA A 29 22.84 11.57 -1.50
C ALA A 29 23.17 10.47 -0.47
N ILE A 30 22.57 9.29 -0.61
CA ILE A 30 22.85 8.12 0.25
C ILE A 30 24.29 7.65 0.08
N ALA A 31 24.83 7.66 -1.15
CA ALA A 31 26.22 7.31 -1.40
C ALA A 31 27.20 8.28 -0.72
N ALA A 32 26.85 9.58 -0.67
CA ALA A 32 27.65 10.60 0.00
C ALA A 32 27.58 10.50 1.54
N SER A 33 26.45 10.11 2.11
CA SER A 33 26.25 9.91 3.55
C SER A 33 25.34 8.71 3.84
N PRO A 34 25.90 7.49 3.94
CA PRO A 34 25.09 6.27 4.04
C PRO A 34 24.29 6.10 5.34
N ALA A 35 24.65 6.85 6.38
CA ALA A 35 24.09 6.77 7.73
C ALA A 35 22.95 7.78 7.97
N ASP A 36 22.59 8.60 6.98
CA ASP A 36 21.47 9.52 7.10
C ASP A 36 20.13 8.78 6.90
N ALA A 37 19.44 8.54 8.02
CA ALA A 37 18.15 7.86 8.03
C ALA A 37 17.05 8.63 7.30
N GLU A 38 17.05 9.97 7.37
CA GLU A 38 16.03 10.82 6.74
C GLU A 38 16.12 10.72 5.21
N VAL A 39 17.33 10.76 4.65
CA VAL A 39 17.49 10.62 3.19
C VAL A 39 17.04 9.23 2.72
N ARG A 40 17.31 8.17 3.48
CA ARG A 40 16.81 6.82 3.15
C ARG A 40 15.27 6.76 3.21
N TYR A 41 14.67 7.36 4.22
CA TYR A 41 13.22 7.47 4.34
C TYR A 41 12.59 8.26 3.17
N ARG A 42 13.19 9.38 2.74
CA ARG A 42 12.70 10.13 1.57
C ARG A 42 12.86 9.35 0.27
N CYS A 43 13.95 8.60 0.14
CA CYS A 43 14.19 7.70 -0.98
C CYS A 43 13.13 6.59 -1.03
N SER A 44 12.76 5.97 0.10
CA SER A 44 11.71 4.94 0.14
C SER A 44 10.36 5.47 -0.31
N ILE A 45 9.97 6.66 0.15
CA ILE A 45 8.72 7.32 -0.30
C ILE A 45 8.74 7.52 -1.83
N THR A 46 9.87 7.98 -2.37
CA THR A 46 9.99 8.28 -3.81
C THR A 46 9.93 7.00 -4.64
N TYR A 47 10.57 5.92 -4.17
CA TYR A 47 10.45 4.60 -4.76
C TYR A 47 9.01 4.06 -4.75
N ALA A 48 8.31 4.21 -3.61
CA ALA A 48 6.92 3.77 -3.47
C ALA A 48 5.99 4.52 -4.44
N ARG A 49 6.16 5.85 -4.57
CA ARG A 49 5.41 6.66 -5.55
C ARG A 49 5.69 6.28 -7.00
N SER A 50 6.84 5.66 -7.27
CA SER A 50 7.21 5.15 -8.59
C SER A 50 6.78 3.70 -8.81
N GLY A 51 6.00 3.11 -7.89
CA GLY A 51 5.54 1.72 -7.97
C GLY A 51 6.62 0.67 -7.66
N MET A 52 7.82 1.07 -7.24
CA MET A 52 8.93 0.16 -6.96
C MET A 52 8.95 -0.24 -5.47
N LEU A 53 7.91 -0.95 -5.04
CA LEU A 53 7.67 -1.24 -3.61
C LEU A 53 8.78 -2.08 -2.96
N ASP A 54 9.37 -3.04 -3.67
CA ASP A 54 10.49 -3.84 -3.13
C ASP A 54 11.68 -2.97 -2.72
N LYS A 55 12.05 -2.01 -3.58
CA LYS A 55 13.13 -1.05 -3.28
C LYS A 55 12.72 -0.09 -2.16
N ALA A 56 11.47 0.37 -2.16
CA ALA A 56 10.96 1.22 -1.11
C ALA A 56 11.11 0.55 0.27
N LEU A 57 10.73 -0.72 0.40
CA LEU A 57 10.86 -1.50 1.63
C LEU A 57 12.30 -1.58 2.11
N VAL A 58 13.26 -1.86 1.22
CA VAL A 58 14.68 -1.92 1.59
C VAL A 58 15.14 -0.60 2.19
N HIS A 59 14.81 0.54 1.57
CA HIS A 59 15.21 1.85 2.08
C HIS A 59 14.51 2.21 3.40
N ALA A 60 13.22 1.90 3.54
CA ALA A 60 12.45 2.15 4.77
C ALA A 60 12.98 1.31 5.95
N GLN A 61 13.30 0.04 5.74
CA GLN A 61 13.89 -0.82 6.77
C GLN A 61 15.24 -0.29 7.25
N VAL A 62 16.08 0.19 6.34
CA VAL A 62 17.38 0.76 6.74
C VAL A 62 17.18 2.10 7.46
N ALA A 63 16.24 2.94 7.04
CA ALA A 63 15.92 4.17 7.76
C ALA A 63 15.51 3.89 9.21
N MET A 64 14.59 2.95 9.44
CA MET A 64 14.16 2.52 10.77
C MET A 64 15.30 1.91 11.59
N LYS A 65 16.22 1.17 10.94
CA LYS A 65 17.39 0.59 11.62
C LYS A 65 18.40 1.66 12.05
N LEU A 66 18.59 2.70 11.24
CA LEU A 66 19.52 3.80 11.54
C LEU A 66 18.98 4.72 12.63
N ASP A 67 17.67 4.99 12.61
CA ASP A 67 17.01 5.81 13.61
C ASP A 67 15.60 5.30 13.89
N GLY A 68 15.49 4.37 14.84
CA GLY A 68 14.21 3.81 15.28
C GLY A 68 13.43 4.70 16.24
N SER A 69 13.94 5.89 16.57
CA SER A 69 13.25 6.80 17.50
C SER A 69 12.10 7.57 16.85
N LYS A 70 12.11 7.67 15.51
CA LYS A 70 11.09 8.36 14.72
C LYS A 70 9.90 7.45 14.41
N PRO A 71 8.70 7.73 14.95
CA PRO A 71 7.51 6.92 14.68
C PRO A 71 7.15 6.87 13.20
N GLU A 72 7.41 7.94 12.45
CA GLU A 72 7.07 8.07 11.04
C GLU A 72 7.74 6.98 10.19
N TYR A 73 8.95 6.55 10.55
CA TYR A 73 9.67 5.51 9.81
C TYR A 73 9.03 4.13 10.00
N SER A 74 8.64 3.82 11.25
CA SER A 74 7.94 2.57 11.56
C SER A 74 6.58 2.53 10.87
N LEU A 75 5.81 3.63 10.95
CA LEU A 75 4.50 3.74 10.32
C LEU A 75 4.61 3.62 8.79
N HIS A 76 5.58 4.29 8.18
CA HIS A 76 5.80 4.17 6.73
C HIS A 76 6.23 2.76 6.31
N LEU A 77 7.09 2.10 7.09
CA LEU A 77 7.48 0.72 6.82
C LEU A 77 6.27 -0.22 6.88
N GLN A 78 5.41 -0.07 7.90
CA GLN A 78 4.17 -0.84 8.04
C GLN A 78 3.22 -0.59 6.87
N HIS A 79 3.05 0.66 6.45
CA HIS A 79 2.26 1.02 5.28
C HIS A 79 2.80 0.33 4.01
N LEU A 80 4.11 0.37 3.75
CA LEU A 80 4.70 -0.31 2.60
C LEU A 80 4.51 -1.84 2.65
N GLN A 81 4.59 -2.44 3.84
CA GLN A 81 4.31 -3.86 4.02
C GLN A 81 2.83 -4.17 3.71
N ALA A 82 1.91 -3.33 4.18
CA ALA A 82 0.48 -3.44 3.86
C ALA A 82 0.24 -3.34 2.35
N MET A 83 0.89 -2.40 1.65
CA MET A 83 0.84 -2.28 0.19
C MET A 83 1.31 -3.57 -0.51
N MET A 84 2.38 -4.21 -0.05
CA MET A 84 2.85 -5.48 -0.61
C MET A 84 1.83 -6.61 -0.42
N HIS A 85 1.21 -6.71 0.76
CA HIS A 85 0.16 -7.69 1.01
C HIS A 85 -1.06 -7.46 0.11
N VAL A 86 -1.48 -6.21 -0.09
CA VAL A 86 -2.57 -5.86 -1.03
C VAL A 86 -2.19 -6.18 -2.47
N GLN A 87 -0.98 -5.84 -2.90
CA GLN A 87 -0.50 -6.13 -4.26
C GLN A 87 -0.48 -7.63 -4.54
N GLU A 88 0.04 -8.43 -3.61
CA GLU A 88 0.02 -9.89 -3.75
C GLU A 88 -1.43 -10.38 -3.75
N ALA A 89 -2.25 -10.01 -2.78
CA ALA A 89 -3.66 -10.41 -2.73
C ALA A 89 -4.41 -10.13 -4.03
N LYS A 90 -4.22 -8.93 -4.61
CA LYS A 90 -4.77 -8.55 -5.91
C LYS A 90 -4.32 -9.49 -7.01
N ARG A 91 -3.01 -9.74 -7.12
CA ARG A 91 -2.45 -10.70 -8.10
C ARG A 91 -3.08 -12.09 -7.95
N LEU A 92 -3.33 -12.51 -6.71
CA LEU A 92 -3.93 -13.82 -6.46
C LEU A 92 -5.39 -13.91 -6.88
N ILE A 93 -6.12 -12.81 -6.72
CA ILE A 93 -7.52 -12.69 -7.09
C ILE A 93 -7.65 -12.65 -8.61
N GLU A 94 -6.76 -11.94 -9.30
CA GLU A 94 -6.77 -11.80 -10.76
C GLU A 94 -6.27 -13.05 -11.52
N ASP A 95 -5.54 -13.93 -10.83
CA ASP A 95 -5.06 -15.22 -11.37
C ASP A 95 -6.18 -16.27 -11.43
N GLU A 96 -7.11 -16.11 -12.39
CA GLU A 96 -8.32 -16.93 -12.54
C GLU A 96 -8.05 -18.38 -12.97
N ASP A 97 -6.89 -18.64 -13.58
CA ASP A 97 -6.52 -19.95 -14.12
C ASP A 97 -6.11 -20.95 -13.03
N ASN A 98 -5.79 -20.46 -11.83
CA ASN A 98 -5.30 -21.30 -10.74
C ASN A 98 -6.43 -21.82 -9.83
N LYS A 99 -7.27 -22.71 -10.37
CA LYS A 99 -8.39 -23.36 -9.66
C LYS A 99 -7.98 -24.17 -8.43
N THR A 100 -6.69 -24.48 -8.27
CA THR A 100 -6.13 -25.22 -7.13
C THR A 100 -5.73 -24.33 -5.96
N ARG A 101 -5.85 -23.01 -6.08
CA ARG A 101 -5.43 -22.07 -5.06
C ARG A 101 -6.43 -22.01 -3.91
N ASN A 102 -5.92 -21.98 -2.69
CA ASN A 102 -6.74 -21.69 -1.51
C ASN A 102 -7.38 -20.30 -1.66
N PRO A 103 -8.72 -20.20 -1.81
CA PRO A 103 -9.40 -18.94 -2.07
C PRO A 103 -9.41 -18.00 -0.85
N TYR A 104 -9.02 -18.50 0.33
CA TYR A 104 -8.86 -17.71 1.55
C TYR A 104 -7.48 -17.06 1.70
N HIS A 105 -6.49 -17.44 0.89
CA HIS A 105 -5.15 -16.86 1.00
C HIS A 105 -5.13 -15.32 0.77
N PRO A 106 -5.83 -14.76 -0.24
CA PRO A 106 -5.92 -13.30 -0.39
C PRO A 106 -6.56 -12.64 0.84
N ILE A 107 -7.60 -13.26 1.42
CA ILE A 107 -8.28 -12.76 2.64
C ILE A 107 -7.28 -12.68 3.81
N THR A 108 -6.42 -13.67 3.99
CA THR A 108 -5.37 -13.64 5.02
C THR A 108 -4.41 -12.47 4.81
N LEU A 109 -3.88 -12.32 3.59
CA LEU A 109 -2.96 -11.22 3.27
C LEU A 109 -3.59 -9.85 3.52
N LEU A 110 -4.87 -9.67 3.16
CA LEU A 110 -5.58 -8.40 3.33
C LEU A 110 -5.86 -8.09 4.80
N LYS A 111 -6.11 -9.09 5.65
CA LYS A 111 -6.22 -8.92 7.10
C LYS A 111 -4.88 -8.55 7.74
N GLU A 112 -3.78 -9.13 7.25
CA GLU A 112 -2.43 -8.74 7.66
C GLU A 112 -2.14 -7.28 7.26
N ALA A 113 -2.51 -6.88 6.04
CA ALA A 113 -2.39 -5.51 5.58
C ALA A 113 -3.15 -4.51 6.48
N ILE A 114 -4.40 -4.82 6.85
CA ILE A 114 -5.21 -3.99 7.76
C ILE A 114 -4.60 -3.92 9.17
N THR A 115 -3.97 -5.01 9.63
CA THR A 115 -3.29 -5.03 10.94
C THR A 115 -2.07 -4.12 10.94
N LEU A 116 -1.36 -4.04 9.80
CA LEU A 116 -0.18 -3.19 9.61
C LEU A 116 -0.57 -1.72 9.42
N ASP A 117 -1.56 -1.45 8.58
CA ASP A 117 -2.09 -0.11 8.34
C ASP A 117 -3.64 -0.12 8.31
N PRO A 118 -4.27 0.16 9.46
CA PRO A 118 -5.73 0.24 9.57
C PRO A 118 -6.37 1.38 8.79
N LEU A 119 -5.59 2.33 8.28
CA LEU A 119 -6.10 3.45 7.49
C LEU A 119 -5.94 3.21 5.98
N TYR A 120 -5.38 2.07 5.58
CA TYR A 120 -5.19 1.76 4.17
C TYR A 120 -6.49 1.23 3.54
N GLY A 121 -7.30 2.15 2.99
CA GLY A 121 -8.61 1.86 2.41
C GLY A 121 -8.62 0.76 1.33
N ASP A 122 -7.58 0.69 0.48
CA ASP A 122 -7.48 -0.36 -0.56
C ASP A 122 -7.52 -1.77 0.05
N ALA A 123 -6.93 -1.97 1.24
CA ALA A 123 -6.93 -3.27 1.88
C ALA A 123 -8.35 -3.74 2.23
N TYR A 124 -9.21 -2.84 2.67
CA TYR A 124 -10.62 -3.12 2.94
C TYR A 124 -11.44 -3.33 1.68
N VAL A 125 -11.20 -2.55 0.62
CA VAL A 125 -11.88 -2.73 -0.68
C VAL A 125 -11.55 -4.11 -1.26
N TRP A 126 -10.27 -4.47 -1.30
CA TRP A 126 -9.85 -5.78 -1.78
C TRP A 126 -10.32 -6.90 -0.86
N LEU A 127 -10.43 -6.67 0.46
CA LEU A 127 -10.98 -7.66 1.39
C LEU A 127 -12.45 -7.93 1.08
N ALA A 128 -13.22 -6.89 0.77
CA ALA A 128 -14.61 -7.04 0.35
C ALA A 128 -14.75 -7.84 -0.95
N ILE A 129 -13.91 -7.53 -1.95
CA ILE A 129 -13.86 -8.28 -3.22
C ILE A 129 -13.50 -9.75 -2.97
N ALA A 130 -12.48 -10.01 -2.15
CA ALA A 130 -12.04 -11.37 -1.84
C ALA A 130 -13.15 -12.18 -1.13
N HIS A 131 -13.82 -11.61 -0.14
CA HIS A 131 -14.97 -12.23 0.52
C HIS A 131 -16.15 -12.45 -0.45
N SER A 132 -16.41 -11.50 -1.34
CA SER A 132 -17.46 -11.64 -2.36
C SER A 132 -17.20 -12.82 -3.29
N ARG A 133 -15.95 -13.04 -3.74
CA ARG A 133 -15.58 -14.18 -4.60
C ARG A 133 -15.77 -15.54 -3.94
N VAL A 134 -15.73 -15.62 -2.62
CA VAL A 134 -16.01 -16.85 -1.85
C VAL A 134 -17.44 -16.92 -1.32
N ASN A 135 -18.34 -16.05 -1.80
CA ASN A 135 -19.74 -15.93 -1.38
C ASN A 135 -19.93 -15.58 0.11
N GLU A 136 -18.92 -14.99 0.75
CA GLU A 136 -18.97 -14.49 2.12
C GLU A 136 -19.50 -13.05 2.15
N HIS A 137 -20.73 -12.89 1.68
CA HIS A 137 -21.33 -11.58 1.42
C HIS A 137 -21.45 -10.68 2.65
N MET A 138 -21.72 -11.25 3.83
CA MET A 138 -21.82 -10.48 5.08
C MET A 138 -20.47 -9.88 5.48
N GLN A 139 -19.39 -10.63 5.32
CA GLN A 139 -18.03 -10.20 5.57
C GLN A 139 -17.59 -9.16 4.54
N ALA A 140 -17.99 -9.33 3.27
CA ALA A 140 -17.75 -8.34 2.23
C ALA A 140 -18.42 -7.00 2.56
N MET A 141 -19.68 -7.01 2.99
CA MET A 141 -20.38 -5.81 3.44
C MET A 141 -19.74 -5.19 4.69
N ALA A 142 -19.25 -6.01 5.63
CA ALA A 142 -18.55 -5.50 6.80
C ALA A 142 -17.29 -4.72 6.40
N ALA A 143 -16.44 -5.29 5.53
CA ALA A 143 -15.25 -4.62 5.04
C ALA A 143 -15.56 -3.32 4.28
N LEU A 144 -16.62 -3.29 3.46
CA LEU A 144 -17.04 -2.06 2.79
C LEU A 144 -17.54 -0.98 3.77
N LYS A 145 -18.24 -1.36 4.84
CA LYS A 145 -18.67 -0.40 5.86
C LYS A 145 -17.48 0.27 6.54
N GLU A 146 -16.44 -0.50 6.84
CA GLU A 146 -15.21 0.05 7.44
C GLU A 146 -14.58 1.09 6.53
N VAL A 147 -14.35 0.79 5.24
CA VAL A 147 -13.72 1.78 4.33
C VAL A 147 -14.63 2.98 4.03
N ILE A 148 -15.95 2.80 3.98
CA ILE A 148 -16.90 3.93 3.90
C ILE A 148 -16.80 4.82 5.15
N SER A 149 -16.56 4.24 6.33
CA SER A 149 -16.37 5.03 7.55
C SER A 149 -15.07 5.84 7.54
N LEU A 150 -14.03 5.32 6.89
CA LEU A 150 -12.76 6.03 6.66
C LEU A 150 -12.90 7.14 5.61
N HIS A 151 -13.72 6.91 4.58
CA HIS A 151 -13.91 7.81 3.44
C HIS A 151 -15.40 8.05 3.15
N PRO A 152 -16.14 8.77 4.02
CA PRO A 152 -17.59 8.91 3.92
C PRO A 152 -18.07 9.67 2.67
N ASP A 153 -17.19 10.49 2.11
CA ASP A 153 -17.50 11.31 0.93
C ASP A 153 -17.27 10.57 -0.40
N ASP A 154 -16.62 9.40 -0.37
CA ASP A 154 -16.40 8.59 -1.58
C ASP A 154 -17.73 7.98 -2.05
N SER A 155 -18.23 8.46 -3.19
CA SER A 155 -19.46 7.92 -3.81
C SER A 155 -19.23 6.54 -4.41
N GLY A 156 -18.02 6.23 -4.89
CA GLY A 156 -17.69 4.95 -5.50
C GLY A 156 -17.77 3.80 -4.50
N LEU A 157 -17.33 4.01 -3.25
CA LEU A 157 -17.48 3.01 -2.18
C LEU A 157 -18.95 2.73 -1.84
N ARG A 158 -19.80 3.76 -1.89
CA ARG A 158 -21.24 3.62 -1.65
C ARG A 158 -21.95 2.90 -2.80
N GLU A 159 -21.55 3.18 -4.04
CA GLU A 159 -22.03 2.45 -5.22
C GLU A 159 -21.65 0.97 -5.14
N LEU A 160 -20.40 0.66 -4.79
CA LEU A 160 -19.91 -0.70 -4.62
C LEU A 160 -20.71 -1.48 -3.54
N MET A 161 -21.08 -0.82 -2.44
CA MET A 161 -21.97 -1.40 -1.43
C MET A 161 -23.36 -1.72 -1.98
N VAL A 162 -23.96 -0.79 -2.74
CA VAL A 162 -25.29 -0.97 -3.34
C VAL A 162 -25.28 -2.13 -4.34
N ASP A 163 -24.25 -2.23 -5.17
CA ASP A 163 -24.13 -3.31 -6.16
C ASP A 163 -23.95 -4.67 -5.49
N LEU A 164 -23.16 -4.74 -4.41
CA LEU A 164 -23.06 -5.95 -3.61
C LEU A 164 -24.41 -6.35 -3.00
N GLN A 165 -25.18 -5.41 -2.46
CA GLN A 165 -26.51 -5.68 -1.90
C GLN A 165 -27.49 -6.22 -2.95
N LYS A 166 -27.51 -5.64 -4.14
CA LYS A 166 -28.34 -6.12 -5.26
C LYS A 166 -27.96 -7.54 -5.68
N SER A 167 -26.67 -7.81 -5.79
CA SER A 167 -26.15 -9.15 -6.11
C SER A 167 -26.66 -10.18 -5.10
N ILE A 168 -26.54 -9.92 -3.80
CA ILE A 168 -27.06 -10.80 -2.73
C ILE A 168 -28.57 -11.03 -2.86
N GLN A 169 -29.34 -9.96 -3.08
CA GLN A 169 -30.79 -10.05 -3.21
C GLN A 169 -31.21 -10.94 -4.39
N SER A 170 -30.47 -10.89 -5.50
CA SER A 170 -30.73 -11.74 -6.66
C SER A 170 -30.46 -13.24 -6.41
N TYR A 171 -29.56 -13.58 -5.49
CA TYR A 171 -29.29 -14.98 -5.10
C TYR A 171 -30.33 -15.57 -4.12
N MET A 172 -31.14 -14.73 -3.47
CA MET A 172 -32.16 -15.16 -2.51
C MET A 172 -33.55 -15.36 -3.12
N GLN A 173 -33.73 -15.08 -4.42
CA GLN A 173 -34.96 -15.31 -5.18
C GLN A 173 -34.85 -16.59 -6.01
#